data_AF-W9VKN7-F1
#
_entry.id   AF-W9VKN7-F1
#
_cell.length_a   1.000
_cell.length_b   1.000
_cell.length_c   1.000
_cell.angle_alpha   90.00
_cell.angle_beta   90.00
_cell.angle_gamma   90.00
#
_symmetry.space_group_name_H-M   'P 1'
#
loop_
_entity.id
_entity.type
_entity.pdbx_description
1 polymer ?
#
loop_
_entity_poly.entity_id
_entity_poly.type
_entity_poly.pdbx_seq_one_letter_code
_entity_poly.pdbx_strand_id
1 'polypeptide(L)'
;MEVKAMTHLGDRIGLVGLAGVFVLAGALAWIGGDSRADESVVDLSDPRIGNLTAYISAQCYTRTEDDSGRVSNPCFTCHTRGRIPTYLDDHDLQLSYSLPGDALANPWTNLQVDRSARVAAIGDAAILDYVRTDNYRDAQGRPILAETLTRDLPDTWDLDGNGQWDGYVPDAYFDFDEAGFDRTPDGGYSGWRAFGYHPFPGTFWPTNGSTDDVLIRLPAVFQRNADGRFDLSIYRVNLAIVESLVRRRDVRLDPVDEIAVGLDLDDDGILGEATRLVFDWAPLEGRSMSYAGQAGALQSKGELHLAAGLFPEGTEFLHSVRYIDLDEAGAVRLAARMKELRYARKNAWYSYAELKGINDREGAERALDPDILKSVPGDFERGMFTQGWVYQGFIEDGQGSLRPQSQEETLFCMGCHGGIGATTDTIFSFPRRLGYETYRHGWFHWSQHGLAGIPEPRLEDGSYEYSRYLEINGAGDEFRANTEVMERFFDADGNLLPERIQALHEDMGTLLLPSAERALTLDKAYRVIVEEQSFIRGRDATVEPPLNVHESLIQNQATGVEEPSF
;
A
#
# COMPACT_ATOMS: atom_id res chain seq x y z
N MET A 1 -74.44 -6.54 -11.84
CA MET A 1 -75.45 -6.10 -12.81
C MET A 1 -74.74 -5.97 -14.15
N GLU A 2 -74.81 -7.01 -14.97
CA GLU A 2 -75.66 -7.06 -16.17
C GLU A 2 -75.14 -6.10 -17.27
N VAL A 3 -74.45 -6.59 -18.31
CA VAL A 3 -74.91 -7.39 -19.47
C VAL A 3 -75.18 -6.50 -20.69
N LYS A 4 -74.42 -6.80 -21.78
CA LYS A 4 -74.70 -6.69 -23.23
C LYS A 4 -74.98 -5.30 -23.82
N ALA A 5 -74.22 -4.81 -24.81
CA ALA A 5 -73.91 -5.30 -26.17
C ALA A 5 -74.84 -4.73 -27.26
N MET A 6 -74.28 -4.70 -28.48
CA MET A 6 -74.91 -4.50 -29.81
C MET A 6 -75.09 -3.03 -30.24
N THR A 7 -74.86 -2.58 -31.47
CA THR A 7 -74.53 -3.20 -32.78
C THR A 7 -74.25 -2.05 -33.78
N HIS A 8 -73.19 -2.13 -34.59
CA HIS A 8 -73.18 -2.30 -36.06
C HIS A 8 -73.86 -1.24 -36.95
N LEU A 9 -73.06 -0.62 -37.84
CA LEU A 9 -73.13 -0.52 -39.32
C LEU A 9 -72.21 0.66 -39.71
N GLY A 10 -71.31 0.61 -40.68
CA GLY A 10 -71.21 -0.23 -41.86
C GLY A 10 -71.10 0.68 -43.09
N ASP A 11 -70.00 0.49 -43.84
CA ASP A 11 -69.80 0.83 -45.26
C ASP A 11 -69.27 2.22 -45.67
N ARG A 12 -68.38 2.37 -46.66
CA ARG A 12 -67.34 1.54 -47.34
C ARG A 12 -66.77 2.41 -48.49
N ILE A 13 -65.43 2.39 -48.68
CA ILE A 13 -64.67 2.38 -49.97
C ILE A 13 -64.78 3.62 -50.90
N GLY A 14 -63.72 4.22 -51.49
CA GLY A 14 -62.28 3.93 -51.54
C GLY A 14 -61.48 4.94 -52.41
N LEU A 15 -60.14 4.93 -52.20
CA LEU A 15 -58.97 5.10 -53.12
C LEU A 15 -59.14 5.83 -54.49
N VAL A 16 -58.29 6.72 -55.03
CA VAL A 16 -56.85 7.10 -54.88
C VAL A 16 -56.66 8.54 -55.41
N GLY A 17 -55.74 9.34 -54.83
CA GLY A 17 -55.17 10.52 -55.49
C GLY A 17 -54.07 11.21 -54.66
N LEU A 18 -52.82 11.06 -55.07
CA LEU A 18 -51.63 11.70 -54.47
C LEU A 18 -51.37 13.08 -55.10
N ALA A 19 -51.32 14.14 -54.31
CA ALA A 19 -50.37 15.26 -54.37
C ALA A 19 -50.71 16.25 -53.24
N GLY A 20 -49.76 16.49 -52.33
CA GLY A 20 -50.02 17.03 -50.99
C GLY A 20 -50.14 18.54 -50.86
N VAL A 21 -50.40 18.98 -49.62
CA VAL A 21 -49.90 20.18 -48.92
C VAL A 21 -50.60 20.28 -47.54
N PHE A 22 -49.78 20.27 -46.48
CA PHE A 22 -49.91 20.95 -45.18
C PHE A 22 -51.08 20.65 -44.21
N VAL A 23 -50.70 20.18 -42.99
CA VAL A 23 -50.90 20.84 -41.66
C VAL A 23 -51.26 19.86 -40.51
N LEU A 24 -50.32 19.84 -39.55
CA LEU A 24 -50.42 19.64 -38.10
C LEU A 24 -51.35 18.56 -37.50
N ALA A 25 -50.74 17.61 -36.78
CA ALA A 25 -51.13 17.31 -35.40
C ALA A 25 -49.91 16.75 -34.63
N GLY A 26 -49.69 17.29 -33.44
CA GLY A 26 -48.47 17.18 -32.63
C GLY A 26 -48.01 15.76 -32.30
N ALA A 27 -46.72 15.53 -32.55
CA ALA A 27 -45.91 14.65 -31.73
C ALA A 27 -45.20 15.56 -30.71
N LEU A 28 -45.61 15.51 -29.44
CA LEU A 28 -44.79 16.03 -28.36
C LEU A 28 -43.51 15.20 -28.33
N ALA A 29 -42.42 15.79 -28.79
CA ALA A 29 -41.08 15.35 -28.45
C ALA A 29 -40.92 15.51 -26.94
N TRP A 30 -41.05 14.41 -26.20
CA TRP A 30 -40.32 14.28 -24.95
C TRP A 30 -38.85 14.20 -25.32
N ILE A 31 -38.16 15.33 -25.15
CA ILE A 31 -36.71 15.34 -24.96
C ILE A 31 -36.51 14.62 -23.63
N GLY A 32 -36.43 13.29 -23.69
CA GLY A 32 -35.80 12.52 -22.63
C GLY A 32 -34.35 12.92 -22.67
N GLY A 33 -33.94 13.76 -21.72
CA GLY A 33 -32.54 13.80 -21.32
C GLY A 33 -32.18 12.37 -20.97
N ASP A 34 -31.30 11.77 -21.76
CA ASP A 34 -30.72 10.47 -21.48
C ASP A 34 -29.83 10.67 -20.24
N SER A 35 -30.43 10.52 -19.07
CA SER A 35 -29.71 10.38 -17.82
C SER A 35 -28.95 9.05 -17.88
N ARG A 36 -27.78 9.07 -18.52
CA ARG A 36 -26.68 8.14 -18.21
C ARG A 36 -26.01 8.59 -16.90
N ALA A 37 -26.81 8.69 -15.86
CA ALA A 37 -26.33 8.80 -14.51
C ALA A 37 -26.97 7.64 -13.76
N ASP A 38 -26.12 6.91 -13.03
CA ASP A 38 -26.47 6.07 -11.90
C ASP A 38 -26.60 4.55 -12.13
N GLU A 39 -25.53 3.92 -12.62
CA GLU A 39 -25.25 2.48 -12.39
C GLU A 39 -23.75 2.17 -12.16
N SER A 40 -22.92 3.15 -11.77
CA SER A 40 -21.45 2.95 -11.70
C SER A 40 -20.76 3.36 -10.39
N VAL A 41 -21.49 3.66 -9.31
CA VAL A 41 -20.90 3.92 -7.99
C VAL A 41 -21.02 2.66 -7.14
N VAL A 42 -19.89 2.15 -6.65
CA VAL A 42 -19.89 1.05 -5.67
C VAL A 42 -20.52 1.57 -4.38
N ASP A 43 -21.59 0.91 -3.95
CA ASP A 43 -22.30 1.24 -2.72
C ASP A 43 -21.46 0.79 -1.51
N LEU A 44 -21.00 1.77 -0.71
CA LEU A 44 -20.22 1.54 0.52
C LEU A 44 -21.08 1.73 1.78
N SER A 45 -22.38 1.99 1.63
CA SER A 45 -23.29 2.24 2.75
C SER A 45 -23.59 1.00 3.59
N ASP A 46 -23.18 -0.19 3.13
CA ASP A 46 -23.30 -1.44 3.88
C ASP A 46 -22.11 -1.62 4.83
N PRO A 47 -22.30 -1.43 6.15
CA PRO A 47 -21.21 -1.58 7.12
C PRO A 47 -20.93 -3.06 7.45
N ARG A 48 -21.67 -4.01 6.86
CA ARG A 48 -21.51 -5.43 7.17
C ARG A 48 -20.17 -5.94 6.66
N ILE A 49 -19.42 -6.54 7.57
CA ILE A 49 -18.19 -7.28 7.28
C ILE A 49 -18.59 -8.76 7.21
N GLY A 50 -18.39 -9.38 6.03
CA GLY A 50 -18.58 -10.81 5.82
C GLY A 50 -17.40 -11.63 6.33
N ASN A 51 -16.18 -11.14 6.13
CA ASN A 51 -14.95 -11.74 6.64
C ASN A 51 -14.41 -10.95 7.85
N LEU A 52 -14.78 -11.36 9.07
CA LEU A 52 -14.33 -10.71 10.32
C LEU A 52 -12.82 -10.82 10.55
N THR A 53 -12.15 -11.73 9.84
CA THR A 53 -10.72 -11.98 9.91
C THR A 53 -10.00 -11.50 8.65
N ALA A 54 -10.57 -10.53 7.91
CA ALA A 54 -9.97 -9.95 6.70
C ALA A 54 -8.59 -9.29 6.93
N TYR A 55 -8.21 -9.04 8.19
CA TYR A 55 -6.86 -8.65 8.59
C TYR A 55 -5.85 -9.82 8.58
N ILE A 56 -6.25 -11.06 8.36
CA ILE A 56 -5.33 -12.21 8.21
C ILE A 56 -5.13 -12.44 6.72
N SER A 57 -4.02 -11.97 6.17
CA SER A 57 -3.80 -11.93 4.72
C SER A 57 -3.73 -13.31 4.07
N ALA A 58 -3.86 -13.34 2.74
CA ALA A 58 -3.81 -14.56 1.92
C ALA A 58 -2.55 -15.40 2.18
N GLN A 59 -1.43 -14.74 2.42
CA GLN A 59 -0.11 -15.33 2.67
C GLN A 59 -0.11 -16.25 3.92
N CYS A 60 -0.96 -15.98 4.92
CA CYS A 60 -1.06 -16.80 6.14
C CYS A 60 -1.57 -18.24 5.88
N TYR A 61 -2.16 -18.48 4.71
CA TYR A 61 -2.69 -19.78 4.30
C TYR A 61 -1.73 -20.56 3.38
N THR A 62 -0.49 -20.09 3.22
CA THR A 62 0.52 -20.83 2.45
C THR A 62 0.75 -22.22 3.03
N ARG A 63 1.04 -23.23 2.20
CA ARG A 63 1.47 -24.56 2.64
C ARG A 63 2.98 -24.59 2.80
N THR A 64 3.46 -24.65 4.03
CA THR A 64 4.89 -24.60 4.36
C THR A 64 5.62 -25.93 4.20
N GLU A 65 4.94 -27.06 3.99
CA GLU A 65 5.55 -28.37 3.76
C GLU A 65 5.01 -28.97 2.46
N ASP A 66 5.90 -29.44 1.58
CA ASP A 66 5.50 -30.14 0.36
C ASP A 66 5.34 -31.65 0.55
N ASP A 67 4.79 -32.35 -0.46
CA ASP A 67 4.51 -33.80 -0.39
C ASP A 67 5.77 -34.67 -0.15
N SER A 68 6.97 -34.10 -0.33
CA SER A 68 8.25 -34.77 -0.07
C SER A 68 8.79 -34.53 1.34
N GLY A 69 8.11 -33.70 2.14
CA GLY A 69 8.52 -33.30 3.48
C GLY A 69 9.54 -32.16 3.50
N ARG A 70 9.76 -31.47 2.37
CA ARG A 70 10.62 -30.28 2.34
C ARG A 70 9.83 -29.09 2.88
N VAL A 71 10.47 -28.34 3.77
CA VAL A 71 9.88 -27.20 4.46
C VAL A 71 10.33 -25.90 3.80
N SER A 72 9.37 -25.04 3.50
CA SER A 72 9.51 -23.66 3.05
C SER A 72 8.95 -22.73 4.12
N ASN A 73 9.72 -21.75 4.55
CA ASN A 73 9.27 -20.79 5.56
C ASN A 73 9.26 -19.36 5.00
N PRO A 74 8.18 -18.89 4.37
CA PRO A 74 8.03 -17.48 4.05
C PRO A 74 7.58 -16.65 5.27
N CYS A 75 7.07 -17.29 6.33
CA CYS A 75 6.48 -16.62 7.49
C CYS A 75 7.47 -15.75 8.26
N PHE A 76 8.77 -16.08 8.21
CA PHE A 76 9.82 -15.37 8.95
C PHE A 76 10.01 -13.90 8.56
N THR A 77 9.61 -13.51 7.34
CA THR A 77 9.69 -12.11 6.90
C THR A 77 8.75 -11.23 7.71
N CYS A 78 7.58 -11.77 8.05
CA CYS A 78 6.51 -11.09 8.78
C CYS A 78 6.62 -11.29 10.30
N HIS A 79 6.80 -12.55 10.71
CA HIS A 79 6.72 -12.99 12.10
C HIS A 79 8.12 -13.06 12.71
N THR A 80 8.44 -12.09 13.56
CA THR A 80 9.80 -11.84 14.05
C THR A 80 9.73 -11.21 15.45
N ARG A 81 10.90 -11.02 16.06
CA ARG A 81 11.01 -10.28 17.32
C ARG A 81 10.99 -8.79 17.01
N GLY A 82 9.88 -8.14 17.35
CA GLY A 82 9.73 -6.70 17.19
C GLY A 82 10.87 -5.92 17.83
N ARG A 83 11.38 -4.94 17.08
CA ARG A 83 12.41 -4.03 17.59
C ARG A 83 11.74 -2.90 18.39
N ILE A 84 11.83 -2.97 19.72
CA ILE A 84 11.34 -1.94 20.67
C ILE A 84 11.51 -0.54 20.09
N PRO A 85 10.48 0.30 19.94
CA PRO A 85 9.21 0.25 20.65
C PRO A 85 8.09 -0.57 19.98
N THR A 86 8.40 -1.32 18.92
CA THR A 86 7.54 -2.43 18.48
C THR A 86 7.77 -3.59 19.46
N TYR A 87 6.86 -3.79 20.42
CA TYR A 87 6.96 -4.84 21.45
C TYR A 87 6.32 -6.18 21.06
N LEU A 88 5.75 -6.27 19.86
CA LEU A 88 5.15 -7.48 19.35
C LEU A 88 6.25 -8.51 19.05
N ASP A 89 6.21 -9.63 19.77
CA ASP A 89 7.03 -10.79 19.51
C ASP A 89 6.12 -11.93 19.05
N ASP A 90 6.12 -12.20 17.75
CA ASP A 90 5.22 -13.15 17.08
C ASP A 90 5.98 -14.23 16.30
N HIS A 91 7.29 -14.39 16.55
CA HIS A 91 8.14 -15.37 15.86
C HIS A 91 7.67 -16.83 16.01
N ASP A 92 6.91 -17.15 17.07
CA ASP A 92 6.35 -18.47 17.31
C ASP A 92 5.25 -18.84 16.30
N LEU A 93 4.61 -17.85 15.66
CA LEU A 93 3.65 -18.08 14.57
C LEU A 93 4.28 -18.73 13.34
N GLN A 94 5.61 -18.77 13.24
CA GLN A 94 6.30 -19.55 12.20
C GLN A 94 6.13 -21.06 12.38
N LEU A 95 5.84 -21.56 13.59
CA LEU A 95 5.86 -22.98 13.95
C LEU A 95 4.50 -23.68 13.80
N SER A 96 3.41 -22.91 13.88
CA SER A 96 2.06 -23.45 13.79
C SER A 96 1.05 -22.43 13.29
N TYR A 97 0.02 -22.91 12.60
CA TYR A 97 -1.14 -22.11 12.19
C TYR A 97 -2.05 -21.83 13.39
N SER A 98 -1.67 -20.84 14.20
CA SER A 98 -2.44 -20.38 15.37
C SER A 98 -3.45 -19.29 14.97
N LEU A 99 -4.40 -19.66 14.11
CA LEU A 99 -5.46 -18.77 13.63
C LEU A 99 -6.73 -18.91 14.50
N PRO A 100 -7.52 -17.83 14.65
CA PRO A 100 -8.84 -17.92 15.28
C PRO A 100 -9.77 -18.84 14.45
N GLY A 101 -10.77 -19.44 15.09
CA GLY A 101 -11.71 -20.38 14.49
C GLY A 101 -12.34 -19.87 13.19
N ASP A 102 -12.74 -18.60 13.16
CA ASP A 102 -13.32 -17.93 11.99
C ASP A 102 -12.34 -17.78 10.80
N ALA A 103 -11.04 -17.97 11.03
CA ALA A 103 -9.99 -17.96 10.02
C ALA A 103 -9.44 -19.36 9.69
N LEU A 104 -10.02 -20.44 10.21
CA LEU A 104 -9.57 -21.79 9.86
C LEU A 104 -10.01 -22.19 8.45
N ALA A 105 -11.16 -21.70 7.98
CA ALA A 105 -11.54 -21.80 6.56
C ALA A 105 -10.91 -20.62 5.81
N ASN A 106 -10.18 -20.89 4.72
CA ASN A 106 -9.54 -19.83 3.96
C ASN A 106 -10.58 -18.96 3.25
N PRO A 107 -10.72 -17.66 3.62
CA PRO A 107 -11.72 -16.78 3.02
C PRO A 107 -11.30 -16.26 1.64
N TRP A 108 -10.02 -16.41 1.27
CA TRP A 108 -9.41 -15.84 0.07
C TRP A 108 -9.69 -16.69 -1.18
N THR A 109 -10.97 -16.80 -1.52
CA THR A 109 -11.45 -17.65 -2.63
C THR A 109 -10.93 -17.25 -4.01
N ASN A 110 -10.39 -16.03 -4.20
CA ASN A 110 -9.74 -15.66 -5.45
C ASN A 110 -8.49 -16.51 -5.75
N LEU A 111 -7.88 -17.14 -4.75
CA LEU A 111 -6.78 -18.11 -4.93
C LEU A 111 -7.25 -19.45 -5.53
N GLN A 112 -8.55 -19.69 -5.64
CA GLN A 112 -9.13 -20.94 -6.17
C GLN A 112 -9.71 -20.76 -7.57
N VAL A 113 -9.64 -19.56 -8.15
CA VAL A 113 -10.25 -19.22 -9.44
C VAL A 113 -9.21 -19.31 -10.56
N ASP A 114 -9.50 -20.12 -11.58
CA ASP A 114 -8.75 -20.13 -12.83
C ASP A 114 -9.18 -18.98 -13.75
N ARG A 115 -8.25 -18.07 -14.02
CA ARG A 115 -8.43 -16.88 -14.86
C ARG A 115 -7.76 -17.02 -16.23
N SER A 116 -7.14 -18.17 -16.55
CA SER A 116 -6.32 -18.37 -17.75
C SER A 116 -7.05 -17.99 -19.04
N ALA A 117 -8.30 -18.43 -19.19
CA ALA A 117 -9.10 -18.12 -20.37
C ALA A 117 -9.41 -16.62 -20.52
N ARG A 118 -9.65 -15.91 -19.39
CA ARG A 118 -9.93 -14.47 -19.40
C ARG A 118 -8.67 -13.66 -19.64
N VAL A 119 -7.56 -14.04 -18.99
CA VAL A 119 -6.24 -13.43 -19.19
C VAL A 119 -5.81 -13.57 -20.65
N ALA A 120 -5.95 -14.76 -21.24
CA ALA A 120 -5.61 -15.00 -22.65
C ALA A 120 -6.49 -14.20 -23.64
N ALA A 121 -7.71 -13.83 -23.25
CA ALA A 121 -8.60 -13.02 -24.06
C ALA A 121 -8.22 -11.52 -24.09
N ILE A 122 -7.42 -11.05 -23.13
CA ILE A 122 -6.95 -9.66 -23.09
C ILE A 122 -5.66 -9.54 -23.93
N GLY A 123 -5.73 -8.78 -25.03
CA GLY A 123 -4.58 -8.53 -25.89
C GLY A 123 -3.54 -7.60 -25.25
N ASP A 124 -2.26 -7.80 -25.55
CA ASP A 124 -1.13 -7.05 -24.97
C ASP A 124 -1.25 -5.54 -25.21
N ALA A 125 -1.63 -5.14 -26.43
CA ALA A 125 -1.84 -3.73 -26.76
C ALA A 125 -2.98 -3.11 -25.93
N ALA A 126 -4.02 -3.88 -25.63
CA ALA A 126 -5.16 -3.40 -24.85
C ALA A 126 -4.83 -3.25 -23.37
N ILE A 127 -4.02 -4.15 -22.79
CA ILE A 127 -3.58 -3.98 -21.40
C ILE A 127 -2.53 -2.86 -21.28
N LEU A 128 -1.63 -2.69 -22.26
CA LEU A 128 -0.69 -1.57 -22.25
C LEU A 128 -1.39 -0.22 -22.32
N ASP A 129 -2.41 -0.07 -23.17
CA ASP A 129 -3.24 1.14 -23.25
C ASP A 129 -3.96 1.41 -21.91
N TYR A 130 -4.49 0.35 -21.29
CA TYR A 130 -5.16 0.41 -20.01
C TYR A 130 -4.25 0.93 -18.88
N VAL A 131 -3.04 0.38 -18.74
CA VAL A 131 -2.12 0.75 -17.64
C VAL A 131 -1.43 2.11 -17.86
N ARG A 132 -1.36 2.57 -19.12
CA ARG A 132 -0.83 3.90 -19.47
C ARG A 132 -1.83 5.03 -19.25
N THR A 133 -3.11 4.71 -19.04
CA THR A 133 -4.13 5.71 -18.74
C THR A 133 -4.05 6.10 -17.27
N ASP A 134 -3.71 7.36 -16.98
CA ASP A 134 -3.71 7.91 -15.62
C ASP A 134 -5.15 7.99 -15.09
N ASN A 135 -5.44 7.24 -14.03
CA ASN A 135 -6.73 7.25 -13.34
C ASN A 135 -6.68 8.02 -12.01
N TYR A 136 -5.55 8.63 -11.69
CA TYR A 136 -5.36 9.42 -10.48
C TYR A 136 -5.45 10.92 -10.78
N ARG A 137 -4.87 11.39 -11.89
CA ARG A 137 -4.81 12.81 -12.24
C ARG A 137 -5.63 13.16 -13.47
N ASP A 138 -6.24 14.34 -13.42
CA ASP A 138 -6.87 14.96 -14.59
C ASP A 138 -5.82 15.55 -15.55
N ALA A 139 -6.30 16.13 -16.66
CA ALA A 139 -5.44 16.77 -17.66
C ALA A 139 -4.71 18.04 -17.15
N GLN A 140 -5.06 18.54 -15.96
CA GLN A 140 -4.40 19.65 -15.28
C GLN A 140 -3.45 19.15 -14.17
N GLY A 141 -3.28 17.84 -14.02
CA GLY A 141 -2.43 17.21 -13.01
C GLY A 141 -3.06 17.14 -11.62
N ARG A 142 -4.35 17.43 -11.46
CA ARG A 142 -5.04 17.46 -10.16
C ARG A 142 -5.61 16.08 -9.81
N PRO A 143 -5.61 15.66 -8.53
CA PRO A 143 -6.21 14.39 -8.13
C PRO A 143 -7.72 14.35 -8.43
N ILE A 144 -8.15 13.41 -9.27
CA ILE A 144 -9.56 13.24 -9.69
C ILE A 144 -10.45 12.94 -8.48
N LEU A 145 -10.03 11.98 -7.66
CA LEU A 145 -10.79 11.55 -6.49
C LEU A 145 -10.98 12.68 -5.46
N ALA A 146 -10.06 13.63 -5.36
CA ALA A 146 -10.21 14.76 -4.45
C ALA A 146 -11.39 15.66 -4.84
N GLU A 147 -11.64 15.82 -6.15
CA GLU A 147 -12.82 16.55 -6.62
C GLU A 147 -14.11 15.81 -6.28
N THR A 148 -14.16 14.49 -6.49
CA THR A 148 -15.31 13.66 -6.08
C THR A 148 -15.59 13.78 -4.59
N LEU A 149 -14.58 13.62 -3.72
CA LEU A 149 -14.77 13.63 -2.27
C LEU A 149 -15.17 15.01 -1.69
N THR A 150 -14.87 16.11 -2.40
CA THR A 150 -15.08 17.47 -1.87
C THR A 150 -16.21 18.24 -2.56
N ARG A 151 -16.63 17.83 -3.75
CA ARG A 151 -17.68 18.51 -4.53
C ARG A 151 -18.87 17.63 -4.86
N ASP A 152 -18.60 16.39 -5.24
CA ASP A 152 -19.57 15.46 -5.80
C ASP A 152 -19.61 14.17 -4.97
N LEU A 153 -19.58 14.29 -3.63
CA LEU A 153 -19.55 13.15 -2.72
C LEU A 153 -20.82 12.31 -2.88
N PRO A 154 -20.72 11.04 -3.27
CA PRO A 154 -21.90 10.17 -3.35
C PRO A 154 -22.48 9.90 -1.96
N ASP A 155 -23.80 9.93 -1.82
CA ASP A 155 -24.50 9.60 -0.57
C ASP A 155 -24.13 8.21 -0.02
N THR A 156 -23.74 7.27 -0.90
CA THR A 156 -23.32 5.91 -0.51
C THR A 156 -21.90 5.84 0.06
N TRP A 157 -21.13 6.93 0.00
CA TRP A 157 -19.78 7.03 0.57
C TRP A 157 -19.74 7.90 1.84
N ASP A 158 -20.84 8.58 2.15
CA ASP A 158 -21.04 9.42 3.34
C ASP A 158 -21.69 8.58 4.45
N LEU A 159 -20.89 8.04 5.35
CA LEU A 159 -21.34 7.06 6.34
C LEU A 159 -22.28 7.68 7.38
N ASP A 160 -22.09 8.96 7.72
CA ASP A 160 -22.89 9.64 8.74
C ASP A 160 -23.98 10.59 8.16
N GLY A 161 -23.98 10.78 6.84
CA GLY A 161 -24.97 11.58 6.11
C GLY A 161 -24.78 13.08 6.29
N ASN A 162 -23.58 13.55 6.62
CA ASN A 162 -23.30 14.96 6.90
C ASN A 162 -22.98 15.80 5.64
N GLY A 163 -22.83 15.14 4.49
CA GLY A 163 -22.51 15.73 3.19
C GLY A 163 -21.04 16.12 3.00
N GLN A 164 -20.13 15.59 3.81
CA GLN A 164 -18.69 15.88 3.80
C GLN A 164 -17.89 14.60 4.02
N TRP A 165 -16.80 14.46 3.29
CA TRP A 165 -15.85 13.37 3.51
C TRP A 165 -14.97 13.67 4.74
N ASP A 166 -15.09 12.86 5.79
CA ASP A 166 -14.33 13.02 7.03
C ASP A 166 -12.91 12.40 7.02
N GLY A 167 -12.52 11.79 5.89
CA GLY A 167 -11.24 11.09 5.72
C GLY A 167 -10.13 11.90 5.06
N TYR A 168 -9.11 11.19 4.58
CA TYR A 168 -8.06 11.77 3.76
C TYR A 168 -8.60 12.16 2.38
N VAL A 169 -8.31 13.39 1.96
CA VAL A 169 -8.57 13.87 0.60
C VAL A 169 -7.23 13.89 -0.15
N PRO A 170 -7.09 13.14 -1.27
CA PRO A 170 -5.83 13.09 -2.02
C PRO A 170 -5.31 14.47 -2.43
N ASP A 171 -4.05 14.74 -2.10
CA ASP A 171 -3.42 16.05 -2.31
C ASP A 171 -1.95 15.98 -2.75
N ALA A 172 -1.48 14.79 -3.13
CA ALA A 172 -0.21 14.60 -3.83
C ALA A 172 -0.41 14.75 -5.34
N TYR A 173 0.52 15.41 -6.04
CA TYR A 173 0.41 15.64 -7.49
C TYR A 173 1.28 14.67 -8.30
N PHE A 174 2.15 13.92 -7.63
CA PHE A 174 3.17 13.06 -8.23
C PHE A 174 3.98 13.80 -9.31
N ASP A 175 4.30 15.07 -9.03
CA ASP A 175 5.15 15.93 -9.84
C ASP A 175 6.40 16.27 -9.03
N PHE A 176 7.44 15.45 -9.16
CA PHE A 176 8.61 15.50 -8.27
C PHE A 176 9.73 16.36 -8.84
N ASP A 177 10.25 17.26 -8.00
CA ASP A 177 11.52 17.93 -8.29
C ASP A 177 12.73 16.97 -8.15
N GLU A 178 13.93 17.49 -8.45
CA GLU A 178 15.16 16.70 -8.38
C GLU A 178 15.53 16.19 -6.97
N ALA A 179 14.95 16.79 -5.93
CA ALA A 179 15.17 16.41 -4.53
C ALA A 179 14.03 15.52 -3.98
N GLY A 180 13.14 15.05 -4.87
CA GLY A 180 12.02 14.17 -4.58
C GLY A 180 10.82 14.87 -3.96
N PHE A 181 10.78 16.21 -3.90
CA PHE A 181 9.61 16.92 -3.36
C PHE A 181 8.52 17.05 -4.41
N ASP A 182 7.30 16.74 -4.00
CA ASP A 182 6.11 16.90 -4.82
C ASP A 182 5.72 18.38 -4.94
N ARG A 183 5.40 18.78 -6.18
CA ARG A 183 5.18 20.15 -6.60
C ARG A 183 3.69 20.36 -6.87
N THR A 184 3.18 21.49 -6.41
CA THR A 184 1.79 21.88 -6.69
C THR A 184 1.70 22.54 -8.08
N PRO A 185 0.53 22.54 -8.73
CA PRO A 185 0.36 23.13 -10.07
C PRO A 185 0.67 24.63 -10.17
N ASP A 186 0.64 25.35 -9.05
CA ASP A 186 1.04 26.77 -8.95
C ASP A 186 2.55 26.97 -8.73
N GLY A 187 3.34 25.89 -8.72
CA GLY A 187 4.80 25.93 -8.53
C GLY A 187 5.24 25.98 -7.07
N GLY A 188 4.38 25.64 -6.12
CA GLY A 188 4.69 25.46 -4.70
C GLY A 188 5.11 24.02 -4.35
N TYR A 189 5.03 23.69 -3.05
CA TYR A 189 5.30 22.36 -2.51
C TYR A 189 4.05 21.84 -1.79
N SER A 190 3.65 20.59 -2.06
CA SER A 190 2.53 19.95 -1.35
C SER A 190 2.93 19.46 0.06
N GLY A 191 4.23 19.43 0.32
CA GLY A 191 4.83 18.87 1.53
C GLY A 191 5.16 17.38 1.40
N TRP A 192 4.63 16.68 0.39
CA TRP A 192 5.00 15.29 0.13
C TRP A 192 6.42 15.19 -0.43
N ARG A 193 7.14 14.15 -0.01
CA ARG A 193 8.46 13.82 -0.54
C ARG A 193 8.58 12.33 -0.81
N ALA A 194 9.00 11.98 -2.02
CA ALA A 194 9.30 10.62 -2.42
C ALA A 194 10.67 10.16 -1.89
N PHE A 195 10.78 8.87 -1.63
CA PHE A 195 12.04 8.23 -1.31
C PHE A 195 12.09 6.82 -1.91
N GLY A 196 13.28 6.40 -2.33
CA GLY A 196 13.53 5.01 -2.69
C GLY A 196 13.73 4.17 -1.43
N TYR A 197 13.30 2.92 -1.46
CA TYR A 197 13.45 1.95 -0.36
C TYR A 197 13.66 0.55 -0.91
N HIS A 198 14.17 -0.36 -0.09
CA HIS A 198 14.21 -1.77 -0.42
C HIS A 198 12.81 -2.39 -0.23
N PRO A 199 12.15 -2.92 -1.28
CA PRO A 199 10.83 -3.55 -1.14
C PRO A 199 10.85 -4.70 -0.13
N PHE A 200 9.72 -4.93 0.55
CA PHE A 200 9.60 -6.01 1.53
C PHE A 200 9.65 -7.37 0.82
N PRO A 201 10.34 -8.40 1.37
CA PRO A 201 10.49 -9.68 0.69
C PRO A 201 9.17 -10.39 0.36
N GLY A 202 9.11 -11.10 -0.78
CA GLY A 202 7.96 -11.91 -1.18
C GLY A 202 6.86 -11.13 -1.92
N THR A 203 5.63 -11.14 -1.41
CA THR A 203 4.45 -10.57 -2.10
C THR A 203 4.64 -9.13 -2.60
N PHE A 204 5.44 -8.29 -1.92
CA PHE A 204 5.64 -6.87 -2.27
C PHE A 204 6.68 -6.63 -3.38
N TRP A 205 6.98 -7.64 -4.19
CA TRP A 205 7.87 -7.51 -5.34
C TRP A 205 7.10 -7.25 -6.65
N PRO A 206 7.64 -6.44 -7.57
CA PRO A 206 7.03 -6.23 -8.88
C PRO A 206 6.81 -7.54 -9.65
N THR A 207 7.74 -8.49 -9.55
CA THR A 207 7.59 -9.83 -10.14
C THR A 207 6.42 -10.63 -9.56
N ASN A 208 5.84 -10.22 -8.43
CA ASN A 208 4.65 -10.83 -7.84
C ASN A 208 3.39 -9.97 -8.03
N GLY A 209 3.45 -8.91 -8.84
CA GLY A 209 2.32 -8.04 -9.17
C GLY A 209 2.12 -6.87 -8.20
N SER A 210 2.98 -6.72 -7.19
CA SER A 210 3.02 -5.56 -6.29
C SER A 210 4.13 -4.61 -6.70
N THR A 211 3.79 -3.64 -7.53
CA THR A 211 4.69 -2.52 -7.84
C THR A 211 4.18 -1.29 -7.13
N ASP A 212 4.97 -0.73 -6.23
CA ASP A 212 4.53 0.34 -5.36
C ASP A 212 5.56 1.46 -5.18
N ASP A 213 5.07 2.62 -4.75
CA ASP A 213 5.84 3.79 -4.31
C ASP A 213 5.29 4.35 -3.00
N VAL A 214 6.14 5.04 -2.24
CA VAL A 214 5.74 5.68 -0.97
C VAL A 214 6.26 7.11 -0.87
N LEU A 215 5.40 8.01 -0.42
CA LEU A 215 5.71 9.39 -0.07
C LEU A 215 5.60 9.58 1.45
N ILE A 216 6.42 10.45 2.01
CA ILE A 216 6.31 10.91 3.40
C ILE A 216 5.97 12.40 3.42
N ARG A 217 5.14 12.81 4.38
CA ARG A 217 4.93 14.22 4.71
C ARG A 217 4.98 14.41 6.22
N LEU A 218 5.76 15.39 6.67
CA LEU A 218 5.70 15.87 8.05
C LEU A 218 4.76 17.08 8.15
N PRO A 219 4.10 17.31 9.30
CA PRO A 219 3.24 18.47 9.49
C PRO A 219 3.93 19.81 9.21
N ALA A 220 3.15 20.84 8.89
CA ALA A 220 3.66 22.16 8.53
C ALA A 220 4.66 22.76 9.55
N VAL A 221 4.54 22.43 10.83
CA VAL A 221 5.47 22.90 11.89
C VAL A 221 6.90 22.37 11.70
N PHE A 222 7.08 21.21 11.06
CA PHE A 222 8.39 20.65 10.70
C PHE A 222 8.98 21.28 9.43
N GLN A 223 8.17 22.04 8.70
CA GLN A 223 8.56 22.69 7.45
C GLN A 223 8.83 24.18 7.62
N ARG A 224 8.74 24.71 8.86
CA ARG A 224 8.80 26.14 9.15
C ARG A 224 9.98 26.49 10.03
N ASN A 225 10.65 27.59 9.70
CA ASN A 225 11.69 28.18 10.55
C ASN A 225 11.09 28.82 11.81
N ALA A 226 11.96 29.40 12.66
CA ALA A 226 11.56 30.02 13.93
C ALA A 226 10.57 31.19 13.77
N ASP A 227 10.55 31.86 12.60
CA ASP A 227 9.60 32.93 12.27
C ASP A 227 8.23 32.39 11.78
N GLY A 228 8.06 31.07 11.69
CA GLY A 228 6.84 30.43 11.20
C GLY A 228 6.68 30.45 9.66
N ARG A 229 7.73 30.81 8.91
CA ARG A 229 7.71 30.79 7.44
C ARG A 229 8.19 29.43 6.93
N PHE A 230 7.60 28.96 5.83
CA PHE A 230 8.07 27.76 5.14
C PHE A 230 9.56 27.89 4.77
N ASP A 231 10.33 26.84 5.05
CA ASP A 231 11.76 26.77 4.84
C ASP A 231 12.16 25.34 4.47
N LEU A 232 12.58 25.16 3.21
CA LEU A 232 12.90 23.85 2.66
C LEU A 232 14.13 23.23 3.34
N SER A 233 15.09 24.03 3.80
CA SER A 233 16.28 23.53 4.50
C SER A 233 15.89 22.97 5.86
N ILE A 234 15.03 23.66 6.61
CA ILE A 234 14.47 23.16 7.87
C ILE A 234 13.70 21.86 7.63
N TYR A 235 12.90 21.78 6.56
CA TYR A 235 12.15 20.57 6.27
C TYR A 235 13.06 19.38 5.98
N ARG A 236 14.13 19.57 5.18
CA ARG A 236 15.12 18.54 4.90
C ARG A 236 15.82 18.04 6.16
N VAL A 237 16.20 18.95 7.06
CA VAL A 237 16.82 18.61 8.34
C VAL A 237 15.86 17.80 9.21
N ASN A 238 14.59 18.22 9.33
CA ASN A 238 13.60 17.49 10.12
C ASN A 238 13.30 16.10 9.55
N LEU A 239 13.27 15.93 8.23
CA LEU A 239 13.16 14.60 7.61
C LEU A 239 14.37 13.71 7.94
N ALA A 240 15.59 14.27 7.95
CA ALA A 240 16.79 13.53 8.35
C ALA A 240 16.78 13.16 9.84
N ILE A 241 16.26 14.02 10.71
CA ILE A 241 16.06 13.73 12.13
C ILE A 241 15.08 12.58 12.32
N VAL A 242 13.94 12.60 11.63
CA VAL A 242 12.98 11.49 11.65
C VAL A 242 13.61 10.21 11.12
N GLU A 243 14.40 10.26 10.05
CA GLU A 243 15.15 9.09 9.56
C GLU A 243 16.12 8.54 10.62
N SER A 244 16.90 9.42 11.25
CA SER A 244 17.86 9.02 12.28
C SER A 244 17.17 8.38 13.48
N LEU A 245 16.03 8.93 13.92
CA LEU A 245 15.25 8.39 15.03
C LEU A 245 14.66 7.02 14.70
N VAL A 246 14.02 6.88 13.53
CA VAL A 246 13.33 5.65 13.13
C VAL A 246 14.34 4.53 12.90
N ARG A 247 15.46 4.82 12.24
CA ARG A 247 16.53 3.85 11.93
C ARG A 247 17.55 3.68 13.07
N ARG A 248 17.52 4.57 14.07
CA ARG A 248 18.38 4.60 15.27
C ARG A 248 19.86 4.56 14.94
N ARG A 249 20.24 5.45 14.03
CA ARG A 249 21.60 5.54 13.52
C ARG A 249 21.84 6.91 12.91
N ASP A 250 23.09 7.21 12.74
CA ASP A 250 23.53 8.44 12.11
C ASP A 250 23.09 8.49 10.64
N VAL A 251 22.80 9.69 10.16
CA VAL A 251 22.36 9.95 8.79
C VAL A 251 23.36 10.89 8.14
N ARG A 252 23.85 10.54 6.95
CA ARG A 252 24.68 11.44 6.14
C ARG A 252 23.79 12.53 5.53
N LEU A 253 24.31 13.76 5.51
CA LEU A 253 23.62 14.95 5.01
C LEU A 253 24.40 15.57 3.85
N ASP A 254 23.68 16.26 2.96
CA ASP A 254 24.31 17.36 2.22
C ASP A 254 24.79 18.43 3.22
N PRO A 255 25.83 19.22 2.93
CA PRO A 255 26.31 20.25 3.85
C PRO A 255 25.18 21.15 4.37
N VAL A 256 25.02 21.21 5.69
CA VAL A 256 24.03 22.04 6.40
C VAL A 256 24.75 23.06 7.26
N ASP A 257 24.36 24.34 7.14
CA ASP A 257 24.77 25.40 8.06
C ASP A 257 23.94 25.31 9.36
N GLU A 258 24.56 24.80 10.41
CA GLU A 258 23.96 24.63 11.73
C GLU A 258 23.64 25.95 12.42
N ILE A 259 24.35 27.04 12.08
CA ILE A 259 24.05 28.37 12.60
C ILE A 259 22.69 28.83 12.05
N ALA A 260 22.41 28.55 10.77
CA ALA A 260 21.14 28.88 10.15
C ALA A 260 19.97 28.04 10.70
N VAL A 261 20.25 26.78 11.08
CA VAL A 261 19.25 25.86 11.64
C VAL A 261 19.06 26.05 13.15
N GLY A 262 20.10 26.51 13.85
CA GLY A 262 20.15 26.66 15.30
C GLY A 262 20.30 25.35 16.07
N LEU A 263 20.87 24.32 15.46
CA LEU A 263 21.01 22.99 16.03
C LEU A 263 22.37 22.40 15.65
N ASP A 264 23.09 21.88 16.65
CA ASP A 264 24.31 21.07 16.50
C ASP A 264 23.88 19.66 16.07
N LEU A 265 24.01 19.39 14.77
CA LEU A 265 23.58 18.17 14.10
C LEU A 265 24.65 17.07 14.23
N ASP A 266 25.94 17.43 14.19
CA ASP A 266 27.02 16.45 14.29
C ASP A 266 27.56 16.22 15.71
N ASP A 267 27.00 16.93 16.70
CA ASP A 267 27.24 16.78 18.14
C ASP A 267 28.70 17.04 18.53
N ASP A 268 29.37 17.97 17.85
CA ASP A 268 30.76 18.36 18.12
C ASP A 268 30.90 19.51 19.14
N GLY A 269 29.77 20.12 19.54
CA GLY A 269 29.66 21.21 20.49
C GLY A 269 29.81 22.61 19.89
N ILE A 270 29.93 22.74 18.56
CA ILE A 270 30.17 23.99 17.84
C ILE A 270 29.26 24.08 16.62
N LEU A 271 28.39 25.09 16.57
CA LEU A 271 27.57 25.35 15.38
C LEU A 271 28.47 25.71 14.17
N GLY A 272 28.48 24.85 13.16
CA GLY A 272 29.29 24.96 11.96
C GLY A 272 28.60 24.41 10.71
N GLU A 273 29.38 23.74 9.87
CA GLU A 273 28.86 23.02 8.70
C GLU A 273 28.86 21.52 9.01
N ALA A 274 27.67 20.92 9.06
CA ALA A 274 27.51 19.49 9.29
C ALA A 274 27.23 18.73 8.00
N THR A 275 27.88 17.58 7.85
CA THR A 275 27.63 16.59 6.76
C THR A 275 27.08 15.26 7.29
N ARG A 276 26.77 15.24 8.59
CA ARG A 276 26.26 14.08 9.31
C ARG A 276 25.34 14.58 10.43
N LEU A 277 24.21 13.91 10.58
CA LEU A 277 23.39 13.97 11.78
C LEU A 277 23.81 12.79 12.68
N VAL A 278 24.28 13.08 13.89
CA VAL A 278 24.62 12.07 14.89
C VAL A 278 23.35 11.65 15.64
N PHE A 279 23.15 10.33 15.76
CA PHE A 279 22.08 9.77 16.56
C PHE A 279 22.53 9.70 18.03
N ASP A 280 22.12 10.69 18.83
CA ASP A 280 22.35 10.70 20.27
C ASP A 280 21.04 10.66 21.08
N TRP A 281 20.55 9.45 21.34
CA TRP A 281 19.34 9.22 22.12
C TRP A 281 19.58 8.25 23.27
N ALA A 282 19.75 8.80 24.48
CA ALA A 282 19.78 8.05 25.73
C ALA A 282 19.13 8.89 26.84
N PRO A 283 17.79 8.97 26.88
CA PRO A 283 17.07 9.90 27.77
C PRO A 283 17.31 9.62 29.26
N LEU A 284 17.61 8.38 29.64
CA LEU A 284 17.98 8.03 31.03
C LEU A 284 19.35 8.58 31.45
N GLU A 285 20.18 8.96 30.49
CA GLU A 285 21.48 9.61 30.69
C GLU A 285 21.41 11.12 30.41
N GLY A 286 20.22 11.66 30.13
CA GLY A 286 20.02 13.07 29.79
C GLY A 286 20.44 13.43 28.36
N ARG A 287 20.71 12.46 27.50
CA ARG A 287 21.05 12.65 26.08
C ARG A 287 19.80 12.57 25.22
N SER A 288 19.54 13.59 24.42
CA SER A 288 18.33 13.71 23.61
C SER A 288 18.58 14.49 22.32
N MET A 289 17.83 14.16 21.28
CA MET A 289 17.82 14.91 20.02
C MET A 289 16.71 15.96 20.01
N SER A 290 16.82 16.94 19.10
CA SER A 290 15.80 17.98 18.91
C SER A 290 15.46 18.18 17.44
N TYR A 291 14.21 18.56 17.16
CA TYR A 291 13.81 19.03 15.85
C TYR A 291 14.32 20.45 15.59
N ALA A 292 14.43 20.83 14.31
CA ALA A 292 14.78 22.17 13.87
C ALA A 292 13.55 23.08 13.75
N GLY A 293 13.78 24.39 13.81
CA GLY A 293 12.77 25.42 13.53
C GLY A 293 11.57 25.41 14.48
N GLN A 294 10.36 25.62 13.94
CA GLN A 294 9.14 25.70 14.75
C GLN A 294 8.85 24.39 15.51
N ALA A 295 9.15 23.23 14.92
CA ALA A 295 8.98 21.94 15.57
C ALA A 295 9.84 21.81 16.85
N GLY A 296 11.12 22.24 16.80
CA GLY A 296 11.98 22.25 17.98
C GLY A 296 11.45 23.17 19.09
N ALA A 297 10.92 24.33 18.72
CA ALA A 297 10.30 25.25 19.67
C ALA A 297 9.05 24.65 20.35
N LEU A 298 8.25 23.86 19.64
CA LEU A 298 7.09 23.17 20.22
C LEU A 298 7.52 21.96 21.07
N GLN A 299 8.54 21.22 20.63
CA GLN A 299 9.14 20.13 21.40
C GLN A 299 9.63 20.63 22.76
N SER A 300 10.35 21.76 22.81
CA SER A 300 10.85 22.34 24.08
C SER A 300 9.75 22.75 25.07
N LYS A 301 8.51 22.95 24.59
CA LYS A 301 7.33 23.24 25.41
C LYS A 301 6.56 21.99 25.84
N GLY A 302 6.95 20.81 25.35
CA GLY A 302 6.22 19.55 25.56
C GLY A 302 4.96 19.42 24.71
N GLU A 303 4.85 20.18 23.61
CA GLU A 303 3.70 20.13 22.69
C GLU A 303 3.92 19.17 21.50
N LEU A 304 5.17 18.78 21.24
CA LEU A 304 5.55 17.75 20.28
C LEU A 304 6.49 16.74 20.94
N HIS A 305 6.37 15.48 20.54
CA HIS A 305 7.16 14.40 21.12
C HIS A 305 8.23 13.89 20.15
N LEU A 306 9.28 13.31 20.73
CA LEU A 306 10.40 12.73 20.02
C LEU A 306 10.85 11.48 20.79
N ALA A 307 11.04 10.37 20.10
CA ALA A 307 11.64 9.15 20.65
C ALA A 307 12.22 8.26 19.56
N ALA A 308 13.27 7.51 19.90
CA ALA A 308 13.91 6.58 18.98
C ALA A 308 12.96 5.45 18.53
N GLY A 309 12.80 5.28 17.22
CA GLY A 309 11.93 4.27 16.63
C GLY A 309 10.45 4.65 16.58
N LEU A 310 10.07 5.90 16.86
CA LEU A 310 8.72 6.42 16.65
C LEU A 310 8.74 7.60 15.67
N PHE A 311 7.67 7.75 14.91
CA PHE A 311 7.44 8.94 14.10
C PHE A 311 6.77 10.05 14.93
N PRO A 312 7.03 11.34 14.64
CA PRO A 312 6.32 12.44 15.28
C PRO A 312 4.84 12.43 14.91
N GLU A 313 4.02 12.99 15.80
CA GLU A 313 2.59 13.15 15.55
C GLU A 313 2.33 13.98 14.29
N GLY A 314 1.30 13.56 13.56
CA GLY A 314 0.91 14.11 12.28
C GLY A 314 1.79 13.71 11.10
N THR A 315 2.79 12.83 11.28
CA THR A 315 3.49 12.21 10.13
C THR A 315 2.49 11.47 9.26
N GLU A 316 2.61 11.65 7.95
CA GLU A 316 1.75 11.03 6.96
C GLU A 316 2.56 10.20 5.97
N PHE A 317 1.99 9.10 5.52
CA PHE A 317 2.48 8.29 4.41
C PHE A 317 1.39 8.13 3.35
N LEU A 318 1.80 8.26 2.09
CA LEU A 318 0.97 7.93 0.94
C LEU A 318 1.67 6.83 0.16
N HIS A 319 0.98 5.71 -0.03
CA HIS A 319 1.50 4.52 -0.68
C HIS A 319 0.62 4.20 -1.88
N SER A 320 1.15 4.29 -3.10
CA SER A 320 0.40 3.88 -4.28
C SER A 320 0.86 2.51 -4.77
N VAL A 321 -0.11 1.64 -5.08
CA VAL A 321 0.12 0.34 -5.73
C VAL A 321 -0.31 0.49 -7.17
N ARG A 322 0.53 0.07 -8.12
CA ARG A 322 0.38 0.35 -9.54
C ARG A 322 0.51 -0.91 -10.39
N TYR A 323 0.05 -0.76 -11.62
CA TYR A 323 0.33 -1.71 -12.70
C TYR A 323 1.79 -1.59 -13.18
N ILE A 324 2.18 -2.48 -14.08
CA ILE A 324 3.54 -2.54 -14.62
C ILE A 324 3.52 -2.13 -16.10
N ASP A 325 4.12 -0.99 -16.42
CA ASP A 325 4.25 -0.59 -17.82
C ASP A 325 5.61 -1.05 -18.39
N LEU A 326 5.70 -1.05 -19.71
CA LEU A 326 6.90 -1.35 -20.47
C LEU A 326 7.30 -0.10 -21.27
N ASP A 327 8.59 0.22 -21.30
CA ASP A 327 9.11 1.23 -22.21
C ASP A 327 9.24 0.70 -23.66
N GLU A 328 9.75 1.54 -24.57
CA GLU A 328 9.92 1.16 -25.99
C GLU A 328 10.92 0.01 -26.19
N ALA A 329 11.85 -0.19 -25.25
CA ALA A 329 12.82 -1.29 -25.26
C ALA A 329 12.30 -2.56 -24.56
N GLY A 330 11.09 -2.51 -23.99
CA GLY A 330 10.50 -3.60 -23.22
C GLY A 330 10.98 -3.69 -21.77
N ALA A 331 11.68 -2.66 -21.27
CA ALA A 331 12.08 -2.60 -19.88
C ALA A 331 10.90 -2.18 -18.99
N VAL A 332 10.83 -2.80 -17.80
CA VAL A 332 9.78 -2.54 -16.81
C VAL A 332 9.90 -1.13 -16.25
N ARG A 333 8.77 -0.44 -16.16
CA ARG A 333 8.62 0.86 -15.50
C ARG A 333 7.29 0.94 -14.73
N LEU A 334 7.20 1.92 -13.85
CA LEU A 334 6.00 2.21 -13.10
C LEU A 334 4.87 2.69 -14.05
N ALA A 335 3.69 2.08 -13.97
CA ALA A 335 2.54 2.51 -14.77
C ALA A 335 1.91 3.82 -14.26
N ALA A 336 1.23 4.54 -15.15
CA ALA A 336 0.47 5.72 -14.77
C ALA A 336 -0.77 5.34 -13.93
N ARG A 337 -1.45 4.26 -14.30
CA ARG A 337 -2.63 3.74 -13.62
C ARG A 337 -2.30 3.18 -12.24
N MET A 338 -3.06 3.61 -11.23
CA MET A 338 -3.03 3.06 -9.88
C MET A 338 -4.08 1.95 -9.71
N LYS A 339 -3.68 0.89 -9.03
CA LYS A 339 -4.53 -0.17 -8.48
C LYS A 339 -5.15 0.29 -7.16
N GLU A 340 -4.31 0.85 -6.29
CA GLU A 340 -4.69 1.30 -4.94
C GLU A 340 -3.91 2.56 -4.54
N LEU A 341 -4.52 3.36 -3.67
CA LEU A 341 -3.87 4.45 -2.95
C LEU A 341 -4.15 4.27 -1.46
N ARG A 342 -3.10 4.09 -0.66
CA ARG A 342 -3.18 3.79 0.77
C ARG A 342 -2.57 4.94 1.55
N TYR A 343 -3.29 5.41 2.56
CA TYR A 343 -2.92 6.55 3.38
C TYR A 343 -2.74 6.10 4.83
N ALA A 344 -1.72 6.65 5.47
CA ALA A 344 -1.51 6.49 6.91
C ALA A 344 -1.17 7.83 7.55
N ARG A 345 -1.70 8.10 8.75
CA ARG A 345 -1.37 9.29 9.55
C ARG A 345 -1.15 8.94 11.01
N LYS A 346 -0.05 9.41 11.60
CA LYS A 346 0.20 9.33 13.05
C LYS A 346 -0.74 10.30 13.76
N ASN A 347 -1.90 9.84 14.19
CA ASN A 347 -2.92 10.69 14.79
C ASN A 347 -2.67 10.96 16.29
N ALA A 348 -2.00 10.06 17.00
CA ALA A 348 -1.75 10.18 18.42
C ALA A 348 -0.38 9.65 18.85
N TRP A 349 0.22 10.31 19.83
CA TRP A 349 1.43 9.84 20.50
C TRP A 349 1.11 8.70 21.48
N TYR A 350 1.95 7.67 21.47
CA TYR A 350 1.94 6.61 22.47
C TYR A 350 3.37 6.44 22.99
N SER A 351 3.53 6.50 24.30
CA SER A 351 4.80 6.20 24.96
C SER A 351 5.16 4.72 24.82
N TYR A 352 6.42 4.39 25.08
CA TYR A 352 6.89 3.00 25.06
C TYR A 352 6.10 2.12 26.04
N ALA A 353 5.72 2.67 27.19
CA ALA A 353 4.92 1.95 28.20
C ALA A 353 3.51 1.64 27.70
N GLU A 354 2.87 2.60 27.00
CA GLU A 354 1.53 2.40 26.44
C GLU A 354 1.55 1.41 25.27
N LEU A 355 2.54 1.50 24.38
CA LEU A 355 2.73 0.53 23.29
C LEU A 355 2.98 -0.87 23.85
N LYS A 356 3.82 -0.99 24.88
CA LYS A 356 4.02 -2.28 25.56
C LYS A 356 2.72 -2.79 26.18
N GLY A 357 1.97 -1.94 26.87
CA GLY A 357 0.69 -2.31 27.48
C GLY A 357 -0.36 -2.79 26.48
N ILE A 358 -0.41 -2.19 25.29
CA ILE A 358 -1.27 -2.65 24.19
C ILE A 358 -0.88 -4.07 23.76
N ASN A 359 0.41 -4.31 23.49
CA ASN A 359 0.90 -5.62 23.05
C ASN A 359 0.74 -6.70 24.14
N ASP A 360 1.05 -6.38 25.41
CA ASP A 360 0.87 -7.29 26.54
C ASP A 360 -0.61 -7.70 26.71
N ARG A 361 -1.53 -6.75 26.55
CA ARG A 361 -2.97 -7.02 26.63
C ARG A 361 -3.43 -7.92 25.48
N GLU A 362 -3.13 -7.55 24.22
CA GLU A 362 -3.52 -8.36 23.05
C GLU A 362 -2.92 -9.78 23.13
N GLY A 363 -1.67 -9.91 23.58
CA GLY A 363 -1.04 -11.22 23.80
C GLY A 363 -1.73 -12.04 24.89
N ALA A 364 -2.11 -11.42 26.01
CA ALA A 364 -2.83 -12.08 27.08
C ALA A 364 -4.24 -12.53 26.65
N GLU A 365 -4.95 -11.72 25.85
CA GLU A 365 -6.25 -12.07 25.27
C GLU A 365 -6.14 -13.32 24.39
N ARG A 366 -5.20 -13.34 23.44
CA ARG A 366 -4.94 -14.50 22.55
C ARG A 366 -4.54 -15.76 23.31
N ALA A 367 -3.73 -15.61 24.37
CA ALA A 367 -3.31 -16.74 25.19
C ALA A 367 -4.45 -17.33 26.04
N LEU A 368 -5.46 -16.52 26.38
CA LEU A 368 -6.64 -16.97 27.12
C LEU A 368 -7.67 -17.66 26.21
N ASP A 369 -7.88 -17.10 25.03
CA ASP A 369 -8.83 -17.61 24.04
C ASP A 369 -8.34 -17.28 22.62
N PRO A 370 -7.91 -18.29 21.84
CA PRO A 370 -7.40 -18.08 20.48
C PRO A 370 -8.47 -17.58 19.50
N ASP A 371 -9.75 -17.66 19.85
CA ASP A 371 -10.85 -17.18 19.01
C ASP A 371 -11.16 -15.68 19.22
N ILE A 372 -10.47 -15.01 20.16
CA ILE A 372 -10.60 -13.55 20.31
C ILE A 372 -10.00 -12.86 19.08
N LEU A 373 -10.87 -12.22 18.31
CA LEU A 373 -10.49 -11.44 17.14
C LEU A 373 -9.84 -10.11 17.53
N LYS A 374 -8.92 -9.64 16.69
CA LYS A 374 -8.29 -8.33 16.86
C LYS A 374 -9.35 -7.23 16.72
N SER A 375 -9.41 -6.32 17.68
CA SER A 375 -10.22 -5.12 17.57
C SER A 375 -9.49 -4.07 16.74
N VAL A 376 -10.15 -3.58 15.70
CA VAL A 376 -9.66 -2.54 14.80
C VAL A 376 -10.70 -1.41 14.78
N PRO A 377 -10.60 -0.42 15.68
CA PRO A 377 -11.55 0.68 15.74
C PRO A 377 -11.50 1.57 14.49
N GLY A 378 -12.64 2.14 14.11
CA GLY A 378 -12.74 3.06 12.98
C GLY A 378 -13.65 2.54 11.88
N ASP A 379 -13.70 3.29 10.78
CA ASP A 379 -14.58 3.02 9.65
C ASP A 379 -13.90 3.36 8.32
N PHE A 380 -14.52 2.99 7.20
CA PHE A 380 -13.93 3.21 5.87
C PHE A 380 -13.79 4.70 5.49
N GLU A 381 -14.61 5.58 6.08
CA GLU A 381 -14.63 7.01 5.79
C GLU A 381 -13.57 7.77 6.59
N ARG A 382 -13.42 7.47 7.87
CA ARG A 382 -12.45 8.13 8.77
C ARG A 382 -11.12 7.39 8.89
N GLY A 383 -11.08 6.16 8.40
CA GLY A 383 -9.96 5.24 8.51
C GLY A 383 -9.99 4.40 9.79
N MET A 384 -9.13 3.37 9.79
CA MET A 384 -8.97 2.40 10.86
C MET A 384 -7.77 2.72 11.74
N PHE A 385 -7.93 2.57 13.04
CA PHE A 385 -6.95 2.97 14.04
C PHE A 385 -6.16 1.78 14.60
N THR A 386 -4.84 1.96 14.75
CA THR A 386 -3.97 1.04 15.50
C THR A 386 -2.74 1.78 16.03
N GLN A 387 -2.37 1.56 17.30
CA GLN A 387 -1.09 2.03 17.89
C GLN A 387 -0.72 3.51 17.59
N GLY A 388 -1.72 4.40 17.56
CA GLY A 388 -1.54 5.83 17.29
C GLY A 388 -1.64 6.25 15.83
N TRP A 389 -1.84 5.30 14.91
CA TRP A 389 -1.98 5.51 13.48
C TRP A 389 -3.41 5.32 13.01
N VAL A 390 -3.81 6.11 12.00
CA VAL A 390 -5.03 5.91 11.21
C VAL A 390 -4.64 5.49 9.81
N TYR A 391 -5.30 4.46 9.27
CA TYR A 391 -5.09 3.91 7.94
C TYR A 391 -6.36 3.98 7.12
N GLN A 392 -6.24 4.39 5.86
CA GLN A 392 -7.36 4.46 4.91
C GLN A 392 -6.89 4.03 3.52
N GLY A 393 -7.75 3.33 2.78
CA GLY A 393 -7.44 2.86 1.43
C GLY A 393 -8.44 3.35 0.41
N PHE A 394 -7.95 3.53 -0.81
CA PHE A 394 -8.71 3.73 -2.03
C PHE A 394 -8.29 2.67 -3.04
N ILE A 395 -9.21 2.20 -3.84
CA ILE A 395 -9.01 1.09 -4.78
C ILE A 395 -9.73 1.37 -6.09
N GLU A 396 -9.22 0.78 -7.16
CA GLU A 396 -9.79 0.89 -8.50
C GLU A 396 -11.17 0.22 -8.61
N ASP A 397 -12.15 0.94 -9.15
CA ASP A 397 -13.49 0.43 -9.46
C ASP A 397 -13.55 -0.25 -10.84
N GLY A 398 -14.70 -0.85 -11.15
CA GLY A 398 -14.90 -1.57 -12.43
C GLY A 398 -14.92 -0.67 -13.66
N GLN A 399 -14.97 0.66 -13.50
CA GLN A 399 -14.81 1.65 -14.57
C GLN A 399 -13.37 2.19 -14.65
N GLY A 400 -12.51 1.75 -13.74
CA GLY A 400 -11.12 2.15 -13.64
C GLY A 400 -10.87 3.45 -12.88
N SER A 401 -11.87 4.04 -12.21
CA SER A 401 -11.64 5.20 -11.33
C SER A 401 -11.24 4.73 -9.94
N LEU A 402 -10.52 5.54 -9.16
CA LEU A 402 -10.31 5.23 -7.74
C LEU A 402 -11.58 5.57 -6.94
N ARG A 403 -11.91 4.70 -5.98
CA ARG A 403 -12.98 4.86 -4.99
C ARG A 403 -12.46 4.55 -3.58
N PRO A 404 -13.14 4.99 -2.50
CA PRO A 404 -12.82 4.47 -1.17
C PRO A 404 -12.94 2.95 -1.10
N GLN A 405 -12.07 2.32 -0.32
CA GLN A 405 -12.22 0.92 0.04
C GLN A 405 -13.45 0.75 0.92
N SER A 406 -14.12 -0.40 0.83
CA SER A 406 -15.14 -0.78 1.81
C SER A 406 -14.53 -1.04 3.18
N GLN A 407 -15.39 -1.20 4.19
CA GLN A 407 -14.96 -1.59 5.53
C GLN A 407 -14.13 -2.87 5.51
N GLU A 408 -14.59 -3.92 4.82
CA GLU A 408 -13.88 -5.20 4.75
C GLU A 408 -12.59 -5.10 3.93
N GLU A 409 -12.59 -4.32 2.84
CA GLU A 409 -11.39 -4.07 2.05
C GLU A 409 -10.31 -3.36 2.88
N THR A 410 -10.69 -2.41 3.73
CA THR A 410 -9.73 -1.64 4.54
C THR A 410 -9.09 -2.50 5.64
N LEU A 411 -9.80 -3.51 6.17
CA LEU A 411 -9.28 -4.42 7.20
C LEU A 411 -8.02 -5.17 6.76
N PHE A 412 -7.85 -5.42 5.45
CA PHE A 412 -6.69 -6.10 4.90
C PHE A 412 -5.37 -5.41 5.28
N CYS A 413 -5.32 -4.07 5.26
CA CYS A 413 -4.11 -3.32 5.63
C CYS A 413 -3.73 -3.52 7.10
N MET A 414 -4.72 -3.72 7.96
CA MET A 414 -4.56 -3.80 9.41
C MET A 414 -3.95 -5.12 9.87
N GLY A 415 -3.83 -6.10 8.97
CA GLY A 415 -3.10 -7.33 9.21
C GLY A 415 -1.62 -7.13 9.44
N CYS A 416 -1.01 -6.32 8.60
CA CYS A 416 0.43 -6.03 8.69
C CYS A 416 0.67 -4.81 9.61
N HIS A 417 -0.14 -3.75 9.47
CA HIS A 417 0.04 -2.52 10.23
C HIS A 417 -0.45 -2.67 11.68
N GLY A 418 0.49 -2.89 12.61
CA GLY A 418 0.20 -3.14 14.03
C GLY A 418 -0.26 -4.57 14.35
N GLY A 419 0.00 -5.50 13.42
CA GLY A 419 -0.33 -6.93 13.55
C GLY A 419 0.87 -7.88 13.48
N ILE A 420 2.05 -7.41 13.06
CA ILE A 420 3.27 -8.23 12.94
C ILE A 420 4.54 -7.56 13.48
N GLY A 421 5.53 -8.37 13.88
CA GLY A 421 6.79 -7.91 14.48
C GLY A 421 7.73 -7.16 13.52
N ALA A 422 7.59 -7.33 12.20
CA ALA A 422 8.52 -6.81 11.19
C ALA A 422 8.48 -5.28 10.94
N THR A 423 7.61 -4.55 11.65
CA THR A 423 7.41 -3.10 11.44
C THR A 423 8.19 -2.23 12.43
N THR A 424 8.48 -0.98 12.05
CA THR A 424 8.91 0.07 12.99
C THR A 424 7.82 1.11 13.11
N ASP A 425 7.23 1.24 14.31
CA ASP A 425 6.07 2.09 14.57
C ASP A 425 4.96 1.87 13.54
N THR A 426 4.66 0.60 13.27
CA THR A 426 3.68 0.12 12.27
C THR A 426 4.02 0.41 10.81
N ILE A 427 5.18 0.97 10.47
CA ILE A 427 5.59 1.30 9.09
C ILE A 427 6.71 0.37 8.58
N PHE A 428 6.64 -0.02 7.30
CA PHE A 428 7.65 -0.85 6.61
C PHE A 428 8.65 -0.02 5.77
N SER A 429 8.12 0.95 5.02
CA SER A 429 8.85 1.59 3.90
C SER A 429 10.00 2.47 4.37
N PHE A 430 9.72 3.49 5.19
CA PHE A 430 10.71 4.48 5.59
C PHE A 430 11.92 3.93 6.39
N PRO A 431 11.76 2.95 7.30
CA PRO A 431 12.91 2.25 7.90
C PRO A 431 13.85 1.59 6.88
N ARG A 432 13.29 1.16 5.73
CA ARG A 432 13.97 0.51 4.61
C ARG A 432 14.44 1.51 3.52
N ARG A 433 14.39 2.82 3.80
CA ARG A 433 14.84 3.87 2.88
C ARG A 433 16.29 3.66 2.43
N LEU A 434 16.52 3.84 1.13
CA LEU A 434 17.84 3.76 0.51
C LEU A 434 18.80 4.81 1.07
N GLY A 435 20.07 4.43 1.20
CA GLY A 435 21.09 5.27 1.82
C GLY A 435 21.62 6.40 0.92
N TYR A 436 22.46 7.24 1.51
CA TYR A 436 23.06 8.42 0.89
C TYR A 436 23.89 8.11 -0.38
N GLU A 437 24.43 6.90 -0.53
CA GLU A 437 25.22 6.50 -1.71
C GLU A 437 24.36 6.23 -2.97
N THR A 438 23.04 6.11 -2.81
CA THR A 438 22.12 5.81 -3.93
C THR A 438 21.74 7.06 -4.71
N TYR A 439 21.06 6.88 -5.85
CA TYR A 439 20.58 7.98 -6.70
C TYR A 439 19.88 9.06 -5.85
N ARG A 440 20.28 10.32 -6.02
CA ARG A 440 19.77 11.48 -5.26
C ARG A 440 19.70 11.24 -3.75
N HIS A 441 20.68 10.52 -3.21
CA HIS A 441 20.81 10.20 -1.78
C HIS A 441 19.60 9.45 -1.21
N GLY A 442 18.87 8.70 -2.05
CA GLY A 442 17.64 7.98 -1.70
C GLY A 442 16.38 8.84 -1.73
N TRP A 443 16.45 10.13 -2.08
CA TRP A 443 15.31 11.04 -2.19
C TRP A 443 14.84 11.19 -3.64
N PHE A 444 14.14 10.19 -4.14
CA PHE A 444 13.60 10.15 -5.49
C PHE A 444 12.33 9.29 -5.50
N HIS A 445 11.53 9.46 -6.56
CA HIS A 445 10.40 8.58 -6.87
C HIS A 445 10.81 7.51 -7.90
N TRP A 446 10.17 6.34 -7.90
CA TRP A 446 10.50 5.25 -8.84
C TRP A 446 10.33 5.61 -10.32
N SER A 447 9.58 6.68 -10.64
CA SER A 447 9.50 7.23 -11.99
C SER A 447 10.75 8.00 -12.43
N GLN A 448 11.60 8.42 -11.49
CA GLN A 448 12.87 9.13 -11.76
C GLN A 448 14.05 8.15 -11.85
N HIS A 449 14.02 7.07 -11.06
CA HIS A 449 15.04 6.02 -11.06
C HIS A 449 14.41 4.69 -10.61
N GLY A 450 14.49 3.65 -11.45
CA GLY A 450 13.91 2.33 -11.16
C GLY A 450 14.78 1.46 -10.25
N LEU A 451 14.44 0.17 -10.13
CA LEU A 451 15.12 -0.78 -9.24
C LEU A 451 16.48 -1.29 -9.77
N ALA A 452 16.74 -1.13 -11.07
CA ALA A 452 17.92 -1.67 -11.73
C ALA A 452 19.21 -1.01 -11.21
N GLY A 453 20.20 -1.85 -10.90
CA GLY A 453 21.51 -1.44 -10.39
C GLY A 453 21.53 -1.04 -8.92
N ILE A 454 20.44 -1.29 -8.18
CA ILE A 454 20.40 -1.07 -6.73
C ILE A 454 20.85 -2.37 -6.04
N PRO A 455 21.86 -2.34 -5.16
CA PRO A 455 22.32 -3.55 -4.51
C PRO A 455 21.27 -4.10 -3.53
N GLU A 456 21.32 -5.42 -3.36
CA GLU A 456 20.49 -6.14 -2.40
C GLU A 456 20.66 -5.59 -0.97
N PRO A 457 19.58 -5.47 -0.17
CA PRO A 457 19.69 -5.05 1.22
C PRO A 457 20.50 -6.03 2.06
N ARG A 458 21.28 -5.48 2.98
CA ARG A 458 22.05 -6.24 3.97
C ARG A 458 21.39 -6.19 5.34
N LEU A 459 21.36 -7.32 6.01
CA LEU A 459 20.93 -7.48 7.40
C LEU A 459 22.02 -7.04 8.38
N GLU A 460 21.68 -6.92 9.66
CA GLU A 460 22.62 -6.47 10.71
C GLU A 460 23.81 -7.44 10.89
N ASP A 461 23.62 -8.72 10.57
CA ASP A 461 24.68 -9.75 10.59
C ASP A 461 25.59 -9.72 9.34
N GLY A 462 25.30 -8.83 8.39
CA GLY A 462 26.04 -8.67 7.13
C GLY A 462 25.60 -9.61 6.00
N SER A 463 24.64 -10.51 6.25
CA SER A 463 24.03 -11.34 5.22
C SER A 463 23.06 -10.55 4.32
N TYR A 464 22.64 -11.18 3.23
CA TYR A 464 21.82 -10.59 2.17
C TYR A 464 20.36 -11.05 2.31
N GLU A 465 19.42 -10.11 2.42
CA GLU A 465 18.03 -10.40 2.85
C GLU A 465 17.21 -11.19 1.82
N TYR A 466 17.27 -10.83 0.54
CA TYR A 466 16.53 -11.51 -0.52
C TYR A 466 17.15 -12.88 -0.85
N SER A 467 18.47 -13.00 -0.82
CA SER A 467 19.19 -14.26 -0.92
C SER A 467 18.80 -15.21 0.21
N ARG A 468 18.73 -14.70 1.45
CA ARG A 468 18.23 -15.44 2.61
C ARG A 468 16.76 -15.83 2.45
N TYR A 469 15.91 -14.95 1.91
CA TYR A 469 14.52 -15.30 1.58
C TYR A 469 14.44 -16.45 0.58
N LEU A 470 15.20 -16.40 -0.51
CA LEU A 470 15.22 -17.47 -1.50
C LEU A 470 15.74 -18.79 -0.92
N GLU A 471 16.73 -18.74 -0.02
CA GLU A 471 17.29 -19.92 0.66
C GLU A 471 16.27 -20.58 1.61
N ILE A 472 15.58 -19.78 2.43
CA ILE A 472 14.65 -20.27 3.45
C ILE A 472 13.28 -20.65 2.86
N ASN A 473 12.77 -19.86 1.91
CA ASN A 473 11.47 -20.11 1.29
C ASN A 473 11.57 -21.10 0.12
N GLY A 474 12.71 -21.16 -0.57
CA GLY A 474 12.89 -21.97 -1.77
C GLY A 474 12.09 -21.49 -2.98
N ALA A 475 11.57 -20.25 -2.96
CA ALA A 475 10.84 -19.63 -4.05
C ALA A 475 10.77 -18.10 -3.95
N GLY A 476 10.31 -17.46 -5.03
CA GLY A 476 10.16 -16.02 -5.15
C GLY A 476 8.89 -15.41 -4.55
N ASP A 477 7.99 -16.23 -4.01
CA ASP A 477 6.72 -15.82 -3.41
C ASP A 477 6.25 -16.85 -2.37
N GLU A 478 5.26 -16.46 -1.57
CA GLU A 478 4.74 -17.25 -0.45
C GLU A 478 4.09 -18.55 -0.91
N PHE A 479 3.48 -18.59 -2.10
CA PHE A 479 2.74 -19.74 -2.62
C PHE A 479 3.57 -20.63 -3.55
N ARG A 480 4.85 -20.29 -3.76
CA ARG A 480 5.75 -20.94 -4.74
C ARG A 480 5.12 -20.98 -6.14
N ALA A 481 4.46 -19.90 -6.55
CA ALA A 481 3.74 -19.77 -7.82
C ALA A 481 4.49 -18.94 -8.88
N ASN A 482 5.55 -18.23 -8.50
CA ASN A 482 6.39 -17.46 -9.42
C ASN A 482 7.41 -18.37 -10.12
N THR A 483 6.94 -19.06 -11.16
CA THR A 483 7.76 -19.96 -11.98
C THR A 483 8.95 -19.25 -12.63
N GLU A 484 8.83 -17.96 -12.99
CA GLU A 484 9.92 -17.19 -13.58
C GLU A 484 11.10 -17.04 -12.62
N VAL A 485 10.84 -16.77 -11.33
CA VAL A 485 11.90 -16.72 -10.31
C VAL A 485 12.46 -18.11 -10.06
N MET A 486 11.61 -19.14 -10.00
CA MET A 486 12.04 -20.52 -9.82
C MET A 486 13.03 -20.96 -10.91
N GLU A 487 12.68 -20.74 -12.17
CA GLU A 487 13.53 -21.08 -13.32
C GLU A 487 14.80 -20.22 -13.41
N ARG A 488 14.75 -18.98 -12.89
CA ARG A 488 15.88 -18.05 -12.95
C ARG A 488 16.91 -18.32 -11.87
N PHE A 489 16.50 -18.70 -10.67
CA PHE A 489 17.37 -18.74 -9.48
C PHE A 489 17.68 -20.13 -8.95
N PHE A 490 16.92 -21.17 -9.33
CA PHE A 490 17.08 -22.50 -8.79
C PHE A 490 17.47 -23.52 -9.86
N ASP A 491 18.28 -24.51 -9.48
CA ASP A 491 18.55 -25.68 -10.31
C ASP A 491 17.43 -26.74 -10.20
N ALA A 492 17.58 -27.86 -10.93
CA ALA A 492 16.59 -28.94 -10.92
C ALA A 492 16.46 -29.66 -9.56
N ASP A 493 17.46 -29.52 -8.69
CA ASP A 493 17.47 -30.08 -7.34
C ASP A 493 16.93 -29.07 -6.31
N GLY A 494 16.59 -27.85 -6.74
CA GLY A 494 16.07 -26.78 -5.89
C GLY A 494 17.14 -25.99 -5.14
N ASN A 495 18.40 -26.05 -5.57
CA ASN A 495 19.48 -25.24 -4.99
C ASN A 495 19.63 -23.91 -5.73
N LEU A 496 20.05 -22.87 -5.01
CA LEU A 496 20.32 -21.56 -5.61
C LEU A 496 21.53 -21.60 -6.56
N LEU A 497 21.36 -20.99 -7.72
CA LEU A 497 22.40 -20.82 -8.73
C LEU A 497 23.41 -19.74 -8.29
N PRO A 498 24.69 -20.07 -8.01
CA PRO A 498 25.64 -19.13 -7.41
C PRO A 498 25.88 -17.86 -8.24
N GLU A 499 25.89 -17.98 -9.57
CA GLU A 499 26.06 -16.84 -10.47
C GLU A 499 24.87 -15.88 -10.45
N ARG A 500 23.67 -16.39 -10.16
CA ARG A 500 22.44 -15.59 -10.05
C ARG A 500 22.40 -14.84 -8.73
N ILE A 501 22.81 -15.50 -7.66
CA ILE A 501 22.96 -14.88 -6.33
C ILE A 501 24.04 -13.79 -6.36
N GLN A 502 25.17 -14.03 -7.02
CA GLN A 502 26.19 -12.98 -7.17
C GLN A 502 25.67 -11.76 -7.93
N ALA A 503 24.90 -11.97 -9.01
CA ALA A 503 24.27 -10.87 -9.74
C ALA A 503 23.23 -10.12 -8.89
N LEU A 504 22.46 -10.85 -8.06
CA LEU A 504 21.47 -10.29 -7.14
C LEU A 504 22.11 -9.35 -6.11
N HIS A 505 23.26 -9.72 -5.55
CA HIS A 505 23.99 -8.86 -4.61
C HIS A 505 24.30 -7.46 -5.18
N GLU A 506 24.56 -7.38 -6.48
CA GLU A 506 24.91 -6.15 -7.19
C GLU A 506 23.67 -5.40 -7.71
N ASP A 507 22.61 -6.13 -8.06
CA ASP A 507 21.39 -5.59 -8.66
C ASP A 507 20.16 -6.39 -8.23
N MET A 508 19.38 -5.83 -7.29
CA MET A 508 18.10 -6.39 -6.85
C MET A 508 17.06 -6.47 -7.97
N GLY A 509 17.19 -5.65 -9.01
CA GLY A 509 16.35 -5.72 -10.19
C GLY A 509 16.41 -7.07 -10.91
N THR A 510 17.50 -7.82 -10.77
CA THR A 510 17.64 -9.17 -11.35
C THR A 510 16.63 -10.18 -10.79
N LEU A 511 16.17 -9.96 -9.55
CA LEU A 511 15.12 -10.75 -8.89
C LEU A 511 13.76 -10.06 -8.98
N LEU A 512 13.70 -8.77 -8.62
CA LEU A 512 12.45 -8.07 -8.39
C LEU A 512 11.72 -7.67 -9.68
N LEU A 513 12.44 -7.40 -10.78
CA LEU A 513 11.83 -7.01 -12.04
C LEU A 513 11.38 -8.25 -12.84
N PRO A 514 10.09 -8.32 -13.23
CA PRO A 514 9.60 -9.39 -14.09
C PRO A 514 10.09 -9.23 -15.52
N SER A 515 9.99 -10.31 -16.31
CA SER A 515 9.99 -10.19 -17.76
C SER A 515 8.79 -9.38 -18.27
N ALA A 516 8.88 -8.90 -19.52
CA ALA A 516 7.76 -8.22 -20.19
C ALA A 516 6.51 -9.10 -20.28
N GLU A 517 6.67 -10.40 -20.56
CA GLU A 517 5.56 -11.35 -20.65
C GLU A 517 4.86 -11.53 -19.30
N ARG A 518 5.65 -11.69 -18.22
CA ARG A 518 5.12 -11.80 -16.87
C ARG A 518 4.44 -10.51 -16.41
N ALA A 519 5.02 -9.34 -16.70
CA ALA A 519 4.40 -8.04 -16.40
C ALA A 519 3.00 -7.92 -17.02
N LEU A 520 2.88 -8.19 -18.33
CA LEU A 520 1.60 -8.17 -19.04
C LEU A 520 0.60 -9.18 -18.46
N THR A 521 1.08 -10.37 -18.08
CA THR A 521 0.24 -11.43 -17.49
C THR A 521 -0.32 -11.02 -16.13
N LEU A 522 0.52 -10.47 -15.25
CA LEU A 522 0.12 -9.97 -13.93
C LEU A 522 -0.91 -8.84 -14.05
N ASP A 523 -0.71 -7.90 -14.96
CA ASP A 523 -1.62 -6.78 -15.17
C ASP A 523 -2.99 -7.24 -15.69
N LYS A 524 -3.01 -8.21 -16.61
CA LYS A 524 -4.26 -8.82 -17.10
C LYS A 524 -4.99 -9.57 -16.00
N ALA A 525 -4.27 -10.33 -15.17
CA ALA A 525 -4.85 -11.07 -14.06
C ALA A 525 -5.48 -10.12 -13.01
N TYR A 526 -4.79 -9.04 -12.67
CA TYR A 526 -5.33 -8.04 -11.75
C TYR A 526 -6.53 -7.29 -12.36
N ARG A 527 -6.48 -6.93 -13.65
CA ARG A 527 -7.63 -6.32 -14.35
C ARG A 527 -8.88 -7.19 -14.29
N VAL A 528 -8.73 -8.51 -14.38
CA VAL A 528 -9.86 -9.45 -14.21
C VAL A 528 -10.51 -9.32 -12.83
N ILE A 529 -9.72 -9.15 -11.76
CA ILE A 529 -10.22 -8.93 -10.39
C ILE A 529 -10.93 -7.57 -10.28
N VAL A 530 -10.41 -6.53 -10.93
CA VAL A 530 -11.04 -5.21 -11.00
C VAL A 530 -12.40 -5.28 -11.70
N GLU A 531 -12.49 -5.95 -12.84
CA GLU A 531 -13.76 -6.14 -13.57
C GLU A 531 -14.79 -6.92 -12.72
N GLU A 532 -14.34 -7.82 -11.86
CA GLU A 532 -15.19 -8.57 -10.93
C GLU A 532 -15.57 -7.77 -9.67
N GLN A 533 -14.80 -6.72 -9.33
CA GLN A 533 -14.81 -6.06 -8.02
C GLN A 533 -14.74 -7.07 -6.86
N SER A 534 -13.90 -8.10 -7.01
CA SER A 534 -13.83 -9.24 -6.08
C SER A 534 -12.76 -9.09 -4.99
N PHE A 535 -12.30 -7.87 -4.69
CA PHE A 535 -11.16 -7.61 -3.79
C PHE A 535 -11.31 -8.17 -2.39
N ILE A 536 -12.54 -8.26 -1.86
CA ILE A 536 -12.83 -8.88 -0.55
C ILE A 536 -12.52 -10.39 -0.53
N ARG A 537 -12.38 -11.02 -1.70
CA ARG A 537 -12.02 -12.44 -1.86
C ARG A 537 -10.52 -12.65 -2.09
N GLY A 538 -9.71 -11.58 -2.07
CA GLY A 538 -8.26 -11.61 -2.29
C GLY A 538 -7.85 -10.74 -3.48
N ARG A 539 -6.64 -10.18 -3.43
CA ARG A 539 -6.15 -9.21 -4.43
C ARG A 539 -4.93 -9.71 -5.22
N ASP A 540 -4.45 -10.89 -4.89
CA ASP A 540 -3.30 -11.51 -5.54
C ASP A 540 -3.59 -11.78 -7.01
N ALA A 541 -2.70 -11.33 -7.89
CA ALA A 541 -2.87 -11.41 -9.35
C ALA A 541 -2.56 -12.83 -9.89
N THR A 542 -3.22 -13.85 -9.34
CA THR A 542 -3.05 -15.25 -9.76
C THR A 542 -3.79 -15.51 -11.07
N VAL A 543 -3.11 -16.16 -12.01
CA VAL A 543 -3.70 -16.62 -13.29
C VAL A 543 -4.34 -17.98 -13.11
N GLU A 544 -3.56 -18.92 -12.58
CA GLU A 544 -3.99 -20.26 -12.19
C GLU A 544 -4.03 -20.36 -10.66
N PRO A 545 -4.90 -21.19 -10.07
CA PRO A 545 -4.91 -21.44 -8.64
C PRO A 545 -3.54 -21.95 -8.15
N PRO A 546 -2.86 -21.25 -7.23
CA PRO A 546 -1.60 -21.74 -6.66
C PRO A 546 -1.79 -23.06 -5.90
N LEU A 547 -0.85 -23.99 -6.08
CA LEU A 547 -0.91 -25.31 -5.45
C LEU A 547 -0.65 -25.28 -3.95
N ASN A 548 0.23 -24.40 -3.49
CA ASN A 548 0.71 -24.41 -2.11
C ASN A 548 -0.11 -23.48 -1.21
N VAL A 549 -1.43 -23.65 -1.22
CA VAL A 549 -2.37 -22.92 -0.38
C VAL A 549 -3.32 -23.89 0.34
N HIS A 550 -3.55 -23.66 1.63
CA HIS A 550 -4.55 -24.36 2.41
C HIS A 550 -5.94 -23.82 2.09
N GLU A 551 -6.89 -24.70 1.74
CA GLU A 551 -8.32 -24.34 1.68
C GLU A 551 -8.92 -24.24 3.08
N SER A 552 -8.41 -25.05 4.00
CA SER A 552 -8.75 -25.02 5.41
C SER A 552 -7.57 -25.51 6.26
N LEU A 553 -7.51 -25.05 7.48
CA LEU A 553 -6.50 -25.38 8.48
C LEU A 553 -7.14 -26.05 9.70
N ILE A 554 -6.33 -26.84 10.41
CA ILE A 554 -6.66 -27.28 11.76
C ILE A 554 -5.99 -26.29 12.72
N GLN A 555 -6.69 -25.91 13.78
CA GLN A 555 -6.14 -25.01 14.80
C GLN A 555 -4.82 -25.57 15.36
N ASN A 556 -3.78 -24.74 15.37
CA ASN A 556 -2.43 -25.10 15.79
C ASN A 556 -1.80 -26.25 14.99
N GLN A 557 -2.23 -26.47 13.75
CA GLN A 557 -1.54 -27.35 12.82
C GLN A 557 -0.08 -26.91 12.69
N ALA A 558 0.86 -27.86 12.76
CA ALA A 558 2.28 -27.56 12.57
C ALA A 558 2.55 -27.07 11.14
N THR A 559 3.47 -26.12 11.00
CA THR A 559 3.97 -25.67 9.69
C THR A 559 5.08 -26.57 9.14
N GLY A 560 5.60 -27.50 9.94
CA GLY A 560 6.82 -28.26 9.62
C GLY A 560 8.11 -27.51 9.92
N VAL A 561 8.04 -26.20 10.21
CA VAL A 561 9.19 -25.43 10.70
C VAL A 561 9.49 -25.85 12.14
N GLU A 562 10.71 -26.33 12.38
CA GLU A 562 11.13 -26.80 13.73
C GLU A 562 11.63 -25.66 14.62
N GLU A 563 12.32 -24.68 14.03
CA GLU A 563 12.84 -23.50 14.74
C GLU A 563 12.56 -22.21 13.95
N PRO A 564 12.18 -21.11 14.62
CA PRO A 564 11.95 -19.85 13.95
C PRO A 564 13.20 -19.35 13.23
N SER A 565 13.03 -18.98 11.97
CA SER A 565 14.04 -18.30 11.19
C SER A 565 14.00 -16.80 11.47
N PHE A 566 15.14 -16.13 11.34
CA PHE A 566 15.26 -14.66 11.51
C PHE A 566 15.95 -14.06 10.31
#